data_AF-A0A660SZH3-F1
#
_entry.id   AF-A0A660SZH3-F1
#
_cell.length_a   1.000
_cell.length_b   1.000
_cell.length_c   1.000
_cell.angle_alpha   90.00
_cell.angle_beta   90.00
_cell.angle_gamma   90.00
#
_symmetry.space_group_name_H-M   'P 1'
#
loop_
_entity.id
_entity.type
_entity.pdbx_description
1 polymer ?
#
loop_
_entity_poly.entity_id
_entity_poly.type
_entity_poly.pdbx_seq_one_letter_code
_entity_poly.pdbx_strand_id
1 'polypeptide(L)'
;MDEKKLESTAFEDFAPLEIKLLRGPVYHDDSSWDDIRVFRAGISRHLGQIGLVLHIDEDDGFASVGQVEDDAGGELPRLVHRRPLNSDVTLLC
;
A
#
# COMPACT_ATOMS: atom_id res chain seq x y z
N MET A 1 14.66 -34.67 -5.21
CA MET A 1 13.35 -34.04 -5.50
C MET A 1 13.23 -32.92 -4.49
N ASP A 2 14.00 -31.89 -4.81
CA ASP A 2 14.47 -30.91 -3.86
C ASP A 2 13.46 -29.78 -3.91
N GLU A 3 12.49 -29.88 -3.01
CA GLU A 3 11.59 -28.80 -2.69
C GLU A 3 12.47 -27.68 -2.15
N LYS A 4 12.82 -26.74 -3.05
CA LYS A 4 13.45 -25.46 -2.74
C LYS A 4 12.55 -24.76 -1.74
N LYS A 5 12.80 -25.03 -0.46
CA LYS A 5 12.38 -24.21 0.66
C LYS A 5 12.87 -22.82 0.31
N LEU A 6 11.92 -21.97 -0.09
CA LEU A 6 12.19 -20.58 -0.39
C LEU A 6 12.85 -20.04 0.87
N GLU A 7 14.14 -19.81 0.75
CA GLU A 7 14.94 -19.23 1.80
C GLU A 7 14.41 -17.80 1.92
N SER A 8 13.43 -17.65 2.81
CA SER A 8 12.82 -16.38 3.16
C SER A 8 13.94 -15.51 3.69
N THR A 9 14.55 -14.76 2.77
CA THR A 9 15.37 -13.61 3.11
C THR A 9 14.51 -12.82 4.07
N ALA A 10 14.95 -12.70 5.32
CA ALA A 10 14.18 -12.21 6.45
C ALA A 10 13.22 -11.13 5.99
N PHE A 11 11.91 -11.43 6.00
CA PHE A 11 10.92 -10.40 5.74
C PHE A 11 11.26 -9.28 6.71
N GLU A 12 11.68 -8.13 6.18
CA GLU A 12 11.92 -6.98 7.04
C GLU A 12 10.64 -6.79 7.87
N ASP A 13 10.78 -6.48 9.16
CA ASP A 13 9.70 -6.54 10.16
C ASP A 13 8.43 -5.75 9.75
N PHE A 14 8.56 -4.88 8.74
CA PHE A 14 7.52 -4.05 8.17
C PHE A 14 6.73 -4.65 6.98
N ALA A 15 7.16 -5.75 6.36
CA ALA A 15 6.43 -6.39 5.25
C ALA A 15 4.93 -6.65 5.52
N PRO A 16 4.51 -7.16 6.70
CA PRO A 16 3.08 -7.31 6.99
C PRO A 16 2.32 -5.98 7.08
N LEU A 17 3.00 -4.89 7.48
CA LEU A 17 2.42 -3.55 7.55
C LEU A 17 2.13 -3.01 6.15
N GLU A 18 3.05 -3.25 5.21
CA GLU A 18 2.87 -2.87 3.80
C GLU A 18 1.68 -3.58 3.17
N ILE A 19 1.53 -4.89 3.40
CA ILE A 19 0.37 -5.65 2.90
C ILE A 19 -0.94 -5.05 3.42
N LYS A 20 -0.95 -4.61 4.68
CA LYS A 20 -2.13 -4.00 5.31
C LYS A 20 -2.46 -2.65 4.66
N LEU A 21 -1.45 -1.80 4.50
CA LEU A 21 -1.56 -0.50 3.84
C LEU A 21 -1.99 -0.59 2.36
N LEU A 22 -1.55 -1.61 1.64
CA LEU A 22 -1.95 -1.86 0.24
C LEU A 22 -3.41 -2.31 0.11
N ARG A 23 -4.00 -2.87 1.18
CA ARG A 23 -5.42 -3.27 1.21
C ARG A 23 -6.34 -2.10 1.56
N GLY A 24 -5.84 -1.08 2.23
CA GLY A 24 -6.62 0.08 2.63
C GLY A 24 -5.92 0.93 3.70
N PRO A 25 -6.56 2.03 4.11
CA PRO A 25 -6.02 2.89 5.16
C PRO A 25 -5.97 2.16 6.51
N VAL A 26 -4.91 2.43 7.27
CA VAL A 26 -4.73 1.98 8.66
C VAL A 26 -4.97 3.17 9.58
N TYR A 27 -5.83 3.01 10.58
CA TYR A 27 -6.19 4.07 11.52
C TYR A 27 -5.41 3.94 12.83
N HIS A 28 -5.37 5.01 13.62
CA HIS A 28 -4.64 5.08 14.88
C HIS A 28 -5.05 4.05 15.95
N ASP A 29 -6.29 3.56 15.90
CA ASP A 29 -6.80 2.53 16.83
C ASP A 29 -6.31 1.12 16.46
N ASP A 30 -5.74 0.94 15.26
CA ASP A 30 -5.21 -0.34 14.83
C ASP A 30 -3.88 -0.65 15.54
N SER A 31 -3.71 -1.92 15.95
CA SER A 31 -2.50 -2.37 16.65
C SER A 31 -1.20 -2.13 15.88
N SER A 32 -1.28 -2.02 14.54
CA SER A 32 -0.15 -1.80 13.65
C SER A 32 0.24 -0.32 13.50
N TRP A 33 -0.50 0.61 14.11
CA TRP A 33 -0.27 2.06 13.96
C TRP A 33 1.13 2.48 14.43
N ASP A 34 1.53 2.05 15.63
CA ASP A 34 2.82 2.42 16.21
C ASP A 34 3.98 1.83 15.38
N ASP A 35 3.84 0.56 14.96
CA ASP A 35 4.82 -0.11 14.10
C ASP A 35 4.99 0.62 12.76
N ILE A 36 3.90 1.10 12.14
CA ILE A 36 3.96 1.90 10.91
C ILE A 36 4.75 3.19 11.12
N ARG A 37 4.61 3.83 12.29
CA ARG A 37 5.38 5.05 12.62
C ARG A 37 6.85 4.72 12.85
N VAL A 38 7.17 3.63 13.53
CA VAL A 38 8.54 3.15 13.76
C VAL A 38 9.23 2.81 12.43
N PHE A 39 8.58 2.03 11.57
CA PHE A 39 9.14 1.56 10.30
C PHE A 39 8.88 2.48 9.12
N ARG A 40 8.36 3.70 9.35
CA ARG A 40 7.97 4.67 8.32
C ARG A 40 9.02 4.83 7.21
N ALA A 41 10.29 4.93 7.57
CA ALA A 41 11.38 5.14 6.61
C ALA A 41 11.60 3.92 5.71
N GLY A 42 11.54 2.71 6.26
CA GLY A 42 11.68 1.46 5.51
C GLY A 42 10.51 1.26 4.55
N ILE A 43 9.28 1.41 5.08
CA ILE A 43 8.04 1.32 4.30
C ILE A 43 8.05 2.35 3.16
N SER A 44 8.35 3.62 3.44
CA SER A 44 8.36 4.68 2.42
C SER A 44 9.40 4.42 1.33
N ARG A 45 10.57 3.89 1.71
CA ARG A 45 11.62 3.54 0.75
C ARG A 45 11.17 2.42 -0.18
N HIS A 46 10.66 1.33 0.38
CA HIS A 46 10.25 0.17 -0.40
C HIS A 46 9.05 0.48 -1.31
N LEU A 47 8.01 1.13 -0.76
CA LEU A 47 6.86 1.61 -1.54
C LEU A 47 7.29 2.59 -2.65
N GLY A 48 8.26 3.47 -2.38
CA GLY A 48 8.81 4.38 -3.38
C GLY A 48 9.46 3.68 -4.57
N GLN A 49 10.10 2.50 -4.38
CA GLN A 49 10.71 1.72 -5.46
C GLN A 49 9.67 1.18 -6.46
N ILE A 50 8.41 1.04 -6.03
CA ILE A 50 7.30 0.57 -6.86
C ILE A 50 6.34 1.71 -7.25
N GLY A 51 6.75 2.97 -7.08
CA GLY A 51 5.96 4.15 -7.48
C GLY A 51 4.81 4.50 -6.53
N LEU A 52 4.87 4.01 -5.30
CA LEU A 52 3.89 4.29 -4.25
C LEU A 52 4.45 5.22 -3.19
N VAL A 53 3.57 5.97 -2.54
CA VAL A 53 3.90 6.95 -1.51
C VAL A 53 3.07 6.64 -0.27
N LEU A 54 3.76 6.53 0.86
CA LEU A 54 3.14 6.45 2.17
C LEU A 54 2.71 7.85 2.63
N HIS A 55 1.41 8.05 2.83
CA HIS A 55 0.84 9.22 3.46
C HIS A 55 0.45 8.88 4.89
N ILE A 56 0.96 9.61 5.87
CA ILE A 56 0.55 9.49 7.28
C ILE A 56 0.05 10.87 7.69
N ASP A 57 -1.21 10.92 8.08
CA ASP A 57 -1.82 12.08 8.72
C ASP A 57 -1.97 11.79 10.21
N GLU A 58 -1.15 12.46 11.03
CA GLU A 58 -1.15 12.26 12.47
C GLU A 58 -2.28 13.03 13.18
N ASP A 59 -2.83 14.06 12.54
CA ASP A 59 -3.92 14.88 13.08
C ASP A 59 -5.28 14.19 12.89
N ASP A 60 -5.52 13.68 11.68
CA ASP A 60 -6.69 12.87 11.34
C ASP A 60 -6.53 11.39 11.78
N GLY A 61 -5.29 10.97 12.06
CA GLY A 61 -4.98 9.69 12.68
C GLY A 61 -5.13 8.50 11.74
N PHE A 62 -4.66 8.64 10.49
CA PHE A 62 -4.65 7.55 9.51
C PHE A 62 -3.38 7.52 8.65
N ALA A 63 -3.10 6.34 8.10
CA ALA A 63 -2.00 6.07 7.19
C ALA A 63 -2.57 5.39 5.95
N SER A 64 -2.18 5.85 4.76
CA SER A 64 -2.64 5.33 3.48
C SER A 64 -1.53 5.33 2.46
N VAL A 65 -1.71 4.56 1.38
CA VAL A 65 -0.75 4.49 0.29
C VAL A 65 -1.39 5.04 -0.97
N GLY A 66 -0.75 6.05 -1.55
CA GLY A 66 -1.10 6.64 -2.83
C GLY A 66 -0.11 6.24 -3.91
N GLN A 67 -0.50 6.34 -5.17
CA GLN A 67 0.43 6.27 -6.29
C GLN A 67 0.85 7.69 -6.69
N VAL A 68 2.11 7.89 -7.06
CA VAL A 68 2.56 9.18 -7.61
C VAL A 68 1.79 9.45 -8.91
N GLU A 69 1.14 10.60 -9.01
CA GLU A 69 0.57 11.05 -10.28
C GLU A 69 1.72 11.52 -11.17
N ASP A 70 2.03 10.72 -12.19
CA ASP A 70 2.91 11.16 -13.26
C ASP A 70 2.09 12.00 -14.25
N ASP A 71 2.21 13.32 -14.13
CA ASP A 71 1.57 14.32 -15.01
C ASP A 71 2.08 14.23 -16.47
N ALA A 72 3.09 13.40 -16.73
CA ALA A 72 3.77 13.26 -18.01
C ALA A 72 3.67 11.82 -18.58
N GLY A 73 2.53 11.14 -18.44
CA GLY A 73 2.29 9.87 -19.13
C GLY A 73 3.14 8.69 -18.59
N GLY A 74 3.20 8.56 -17.27
CA GLY A 74 4.12 7.71 -16.54
C GLY A 74 4.19 6.22 -16.89
N GLU A 75 5.42 5.72 -16.74
CA GLU A 75 5.97 4.40 -17.09
C GLU A 75 5.45 3.23 -16.22
N LEU A 76 4.70 3.50 -15.14
CA LEU A 76 4.21 2.49 -14.20
C LEU A 76 2.70 2.26 -14.29
N PRO A 77 2.23 0.99 -14.40
CA PRO A 77 0.81 0.68 -14.46
C PRO A 77 0.11 1.10 -13.16
N ARG A 78 -1.11 1.64 -13.26
CA ARG A 78 -1.89 2.05 -12.08
C ARG A 78 -2.18 0.86 -11.16
N LEU A 79 -1.92 1.03 -9.86
CA LEU A 79 -2.12 0.01 -8.80
C LEU A 79 -3.57 -0.50 -8.77
N VAL A 80 -4.51 0.40 -9.04
CA VAL A 80 -5.92 0.07 -9.24
C VAL A 80 -6.25 0.12 -10.73
N HIS A 81 -6.64 -1.02 -11.29
CA HIS A 81 -7.34 -1.02 -12.57
C HIS A 81 -8.67 -0.29 -12.40
N ARG A 82 -8.75 0.89 -13.01
CA ARG A 82 -9.96 1.69 -13.05
C ARG A 82 -10.97 0.91 -13.90
N ARG A 83 -11.84 0.11 -13.27
CA ARG A 83 -12.96 -0.52 -13.96
C ARG A 83 -13.99 0.57 -14.27
N PRO A 84 -14.29 0.87 -15.54
CA PRO A 84 -15.41 1.72 -15.85
C PRO A 84 -16.67 1.00 -15.34
N LEU A 85 -17.38 1.63 -14.41
CA LEU A 85 -18.74 1.23 -14.09
C LEU A 85 -19.58 1.55 -15.34
N ASN A 86 -19.99 0.52 -16.08
CA ASN A 86 -21.00 0.72 -17.11
C ASN A 86 -22.33 1.06 -16.42
N SER A 87 -23.08 1.97 -17.02
CA SER A 87 -24.30 2.54 -16.45
C SER A 87 -25.39 1.51 -16.17
N ASP A 88 -25.27 0.30 -16.71
CA ASP A 88 -26.20 -0.82 -16.51
C ASP A 88 -26.23 -1.38 -15.09
N VAL A 89 -25.24 -1.06 -14.24
CA VAL A 89 -25.11 -1.64 -12.87
C VAL A 89 -25.53 -0.65 -11.76
N THR A 90 -25.86 0.61 -12.07
CA THR A 90 -26.21 1.63 -11.04
C THR A 90 -27.72 1.80 -10.80
N LEU A 91 -28.57 1.02 -11.46
CA LEU A 91 -30.02 1.02 -11.20
C LEU A 91 -30.42 -0.17 -10.32
N LEU A 92 -30.04 -0.13 -9.04
CA LEU A 92 -30.67 -0.96 -8.02
C LEU A 92 -31.24 -0.02 -6.94
N CYS A 93 -32.56 0.14 -6.97
CA CYS A 93 -33.37 0.87 -6.00
C CYS A 93 -33.60 0.06 -4.71
#